data_AF-Q9RMV2-F1
#
_entry.id   AF-Q9RMV2-F1
#
_cell.length_a   1.000
_cell.length_b   1.000
_cell.length_c   1.000
_cell.angle_alpha   90.00
_cell.angle_beta   90.00
_cell.angle_gamma   90.00
#
_symmetry.space_group_name_H-M   'P 1'
#
loop_
_entity.id
_entity.type
_entity.pdbx_description
1 polymer ?
#
loop_
_entity_poly.entity_id
_entity_poly.type
_entity_poly.pdbx_seq_one_letter_code
_entity_poly.pdbx_strand_id
1 'polypeptide(L)'
;MEKKVYYSIVSSTRFSRNEENRTIIEDNIKKGENHFLIRNDDYGECFEVDFEKNITEEENENWILEAVIDFAKKYRITEFELWKKHEGDSTYDKGFGIVIEGSMDNPILKFKEVYSGSLDDWNITWGKGKQTYEKIYFKLAL
;
A
#
# COMPACT_ATOMS: atom_id res chain seq x y z
N MET A 1 -23.13 -0.56 -17.92
CA MET A 1 -22.03 0.39 -17.75
C MET A 1 -20.88 -0.37 -17.14
N GLU A 2 -19.73 -0.41 -17.80
CA GLU A 2 -18.49 -0.86 -17.17
C GLU A 2 -18.20 0.13 -16.05
N LYS A 3 -18.37 -0.30 -14.80
CA LYS A 3 -17.96 0.52 -13.66
C LYS A 3 -16.44 0.37 -13.53
N LYS A 4 -15.70 1.43 -13.21
CA LYS A 4 -14.25 1.34 -12.95
C LYS A 4 -13.93 1.25 -11.46
N VAL A 5 -12.79 0.66 -11.13
CA VAL A 5 -12.12 0.82 -9.83
C VAL A 5 -10.80 1.54 -10.06
N TYR A 6 -10.51 2.49 -9.19
CA TYR A 6 -9.24 3.19 -9.13
C TYR A 6 -8.47 2.67 -7.92
N TYR A 7 -7.20 2.36 -8.12
CA TYR A 7 -6.28 1.88 -7.10
C TYR A 7 -5.12 2.85 -6.97
N SER A 8 -4.55 2.94 -5.78
CA SER A 8 -3.31 3.67 -5.54
C SER A 8 -2.42 2.87 -4.61
N ILE A 9 -1.14 2.76 -4.98
CA ILE A 9 -0.07 2.20 -4.16
C ILE A 9 0.77 3.38 -3.70
N VAL A 10 0.81 3.63 -2.40
CA VAL A 10 1.50 4.80 -1.83
C VAL A 10 2.52 4.36 -0.78
N SER A 11 3.66 5.04 -0.72
CA SER A 11 4.55 5.00 0.44
C SER A 11 5.02 6.41 0.72
N SER A 12 4.78 6.92 1.92
CA SER A 12 5.13 8.31 2.28
C SER A 12 6.20 8.38 3.35
N THR A 13 7.00 9.44 3.32
CA THR A 13 7.96 9.70 4.40
C THR A 13 7.26 9.90 5.74
N ARG A 14 6.04 10.47 5.73
CA ARG A 14 5.27 10.77 6.94
C ARG A 14 4.70 9.55 7.63
N PHE A 15 4.20 8.56 6.89
CA PHE A 15 3.55 7.37 7.44
C PHE A 15 4.46 6.13 7.49
N SER A 16 5.63 6.19 6.84
CA SER A 16 6.62 5.13 6.97
C SER A 16 7.30 5.14 8.34
N ARG A 17 7.28 3.97 8.99
CA ARG A 17 7.99 3.68 10.24
C ARG A 17 9.44 3.24 9.98
N ASN A 18 9.81 3.01 8.72
CA ASN A 18 11.15 2.61 8.30
C ASN A 18 11.98 3.82 7.80
N GLU A 19 13.06 4.15 8.51
CA GLU A 19 13.99 5.23 8.14
C GLU A 19 14.63 5.06 6.76
N GLU A 20 14.91 3.82 6.36
CA GLU A 20 15.47 3.51 5.04
C GLU A 20 14.46 3.83 3.93
N ASN A 21 13.19 3.49 4.11
CA ASN A 21 12.14 3.86 3.14
C ASN A 21 12.05 5.37 2.97
N ARG A 22 12.10 6.14 4.07
CA ARG A 22 12.06 7.62 4.02
C ARG A 22 13.22 8.17 3.19
N THR A 23 14.42 7.68 3.47
CA THR A 23 15.64 8.07 2.74
C THR A 23 15.53 7.74 1.24
N ILE A 24 15.05 6.53 0.91
CA ILE A 24 14.83 6.10 -0.48
C ILE A 24 13.87 7.04 -1.20
N ILE A 25 12.76 7.42 -0.56
CA ILE A 25 11.76 8.31 -1.16
C ILE A 25 12.35 9.69 -1.43
N GLU A 26 12.95 10.32 -0.42
CA GLU A 26 13.56 11.65 -0.55
C GLU A 26 14.65 11.68 -1.64
N ASP A 27 15.49 10.65 -1.70
CA ASP A 27 16.56 10.57 -2.69
C ASP A 27 16.06 10.35 -4.11
N ASN A 28 14.97 9.60 -4.32
CA ASN A 28 14.38 9.41 -5.64
C ASN A 28 13.61 10.66 -6.11
N ILE A 29 12.99 11.42 -5.19
CA ILE A 29 12.42 12.74 -5.48
C ILE A 29 13.50 13.68 -6.02
N LYS A 30 14.65 13.77 -5.32
CA LYS A 30 15.79 14.62 -5.75
C LYS A 30 16.34 14.24 -7.13
N LYS A 31 16.26 12.96 -7.49
CA LYS A 31 16.70 12.44 -8.80
C LYS A 31 15.67 12.66 -9.91
N GLY A 32 14.44 13.04 -9.59
CA GLY A 32 13.34 13.12 -10.55
C GLY A 32 12.91 11.77 -11.08
N GLU A 33 13.05 10.71 -10.28
CA GLU A 33 12.59 9.37 -10.65
C GLU A 33 11.07 9.33 -10.77
N ASN A 34 10.56 8.59 -11.76
CA ASN A 34 9.12 8.42 -11.95
C ASN A 34 8.46 7.85 -10.69
N HIS A 35 7.22 8.27 -10.44
CA HIS A 35 6.40 7.88 -9.29
C HIS A 35 6.82 8.47 -7.94
N PHE A 36 7.91 9.24 -7.89
CA PHE A 36 8.30 9.96 -6.68
C PHE A 36 7.92 11.43 -6.81
N LEU A 37 7.06 11.91 -5.90
CA LEU A 37 6.53 13.27 -5.94
C LEU A 37 6.30 13.84 -4.54
N ILE A 38 6.09 15.16 -4.48
CA ILE A 38 5.64 15.86 -3.28
C ILE A 38 4.17 16.22 -3.48
N ARG A 39 3.28 15.59 -2.71
CA ARG A 39 1.86 15.93 -2.66
C ARG A 39 1.65 17.21 -1.86
N ASN A 40 0.61 17.97 -2.22
CA ASN A 40 0.22 19.19 -1.51
C ASN A 40 -0.70 18.92 -0.30
N ASP A 41 -1.01 17.66 -0.02
CA ASP A 41 -1.83 17.24 1.12
C ASP A 41 -0.96 16.63 2.23
N ASP A 42 -1.60 15.98 3.19
CA ASP A 42 -0.93 15.45 4.37
C ASP A 42 0.10 14.36 4.09
N TYR A 43 0.11 13.75 2.89
CA TYR A 43 1.07 12.71 2.56
C TYR A 43 2.48 13.26 2.29
N GLY A 44 2.60 14.49 1.74
CA GLY A 44 3.89 15.11 1.46
C GLY A 44 4.74 14.30 0.46
N GLU A 45 6.00 14.03 0.82
CA GLU A 45 6.96 13.29 -0.01
C GLU A 45 6.61 11.81 -0.10
N CYS A 46 6.35 11.34 -1.33
CA CYS A 46 5.81 10.00 -1.57
C CYS A 46 6.42 9.30 -2.78
N PHE A 47 6.42 7.98 -2.71
CA PHE A 47 6.22 7.11 -3.86
C PHE A 47 4.71 6.91 -4.06
N GLU A 48 4.21 7.06 -5.29
CA GLU A 48 2.79 6.84 -5.62
C GLU A 48 2.60 6.33 -7.06
N VAL A 49 1.78 5.29 -7.20
CA VAL A 49 1.36 4.74 -8.49
C VAL A 49 -0.13 4.46 -8.49
N ASP A 50 -0.84 5.05 -9.44
CA ASP A 50 -2.27 4.87 -9.63
C ASP A 50 -2.56 3.89 -10.77
N PHE A 51 -3.64 3.11 -10.60
CA PHE A 51 -4.15 2.20 -11.60
C PHE A 51 -5.65 2.37 -11.79
N GLU A 52 -6.10 2.16 -13.02
CA GLU A 52 -7.51 2.10 -13.38
C GLU A 52 -7.82 0.72 -13.95
N LYS A 53 -8.88 0.08 -13.46
CA LYS A 53 -9.33 -1.23 -13.92
C LYS A 53 -10.85 -1.22 -14.14
N ASN A 54 -11.32 -1.94 -15.14
CA ASN A 54 -12.76 -2.18 -15.32
C ASN A 54 -13.26 -3.23 -14.30
N ILE A 55 -14.45 -3.03 -13.74
CA ILE A 55 -15.16 -3.99 -12.86
C ILE A 55 -15.80 -5.09 -13.71
N THR A 56 -15.09 -5.67 -14.67
CA THR A 56 -15.58 -6.92 -15.27
C THR A 56 -15.73 -7.96 -14.16
N GLU A 57 -16.84 -8.71 -14.17
CA GLU A 57 -17.20 -9.64 -13.10
C GLU A 57 -16.00 -10.52 -12.69
N GLU A 58 -15.53 -10.33 -11.45
CA GLU A 58 -14.65 -11.23 -10.70
C GLU A 58 -13.19 -11.42 -11.18
N GLU A 59 -12.47 -10.37 -11.56
CA GLU A 59 -11.00 -10.42 -11.38
C GLU A 59 -10.66 -10.23 -9.89
N ASN A 60 -9.89 -11.17 -9.33
CA ASN A 60 -9.31 -10.96 -8.00
C ASN A 60 -8.34 -9.77 -8.02
N GLU A 61 -8.07 -9.22 -6.85
CA GLU A 61 -7.19 -8.05 -6.67
C GLU A 61 -5.75 -8.48 -6.33
N ASN A 62 -5.36 -9.75 -6.51
CA ASN A 62 -4.01 -10.23 -6.17
C ASN A 62 -2.92 -9.52 -6.98
N TRP A 63 -3.24 -9.09 -8.20
CA TRP A 63 -2.32 -8.35 -9.07
C TRP A 63 -1.75 -7.10 -8.39
N ILE A 64 -2.47 -6.47 -7.44
CA ILE A 64 -1.96 -5.29 -6.75
C ILE A 64 -0.81 -5.67 -5.81
N LEU A 65 -0.87 -6.85 -5.19
CA LEU A 65 0.21 -7.36 -4.34
C LEU A 65 1.43 -7.74 -5.17
N GLU A 66 1.22 -8.27 -6.38
CA GLU A 66 2.29 -8.54 -7.34
C GLU A 66 2.98 -7.24 -7.78
N ALA A 67 2.20 -6.20 -8.09
CA ALA A 67 2.73 -4.88 -8.41
C ALA A 67 3.55 -4.29 -7.24
N VAL A 68 3.07 -4.43 -6.00
CA VAL A 68 3.84 -4.04 -4.82
C VAL A 68 5.17 -4.78 -4.74
N ILE A 69 5.20 -6.10 -4.97
CA ILE A 69 6.44 -6.88 -4.98
C ILE A 69 7.43 -6.33 -6.03
N ASP A 70 6.94 -5.99 -7.22
CA ASP A 70 7.79 -5.46 -8.29
C ASP A 70 8.37 -4.08 -7.92
N PHE A 71 7.56 -3.19 -7.35
CA PHE A 71 8.04 -1.88 -6.88
C PHE A 71 8.99 -2.00 -5.69
N ALA A 72 8.71 -2.91 -4.76
CA ALA A 72 9.59 -3.20 -3.63
C ALA A 72 10.94 -3.71 -4.10
N LYS A 73 10.98 -4.62 -5.07
CA LYS A 73 12.25 -5.09 -5.65
C LYS A 73 13.00 -3.98 -6.38
N LYS A 74 12.28 -3.14 -7.14
CA LYS A 74 12.87 -2.05 -7.92
C LYS A 74 13.47 -0.96 -7.02
N TYR A 75 12.71 -0.51 -6.04
CA TYR A 75 13.06 0.68 -5.24
C TYR A 75 13.53 0.36 -3.83
N ARG A 76 13.43 -0.90 -3.38
CA ARG A 76 13.73 -1.35 -2.02
C ARG A 76 12.86 -0.74 -0.93
N ILE A 77 11.68 -0.25 -1.30
CA ILE A 77 10.66 0.21 -0.35
C ILE A 77 9.98 -1.03 0.27
N THR A 78 9.83 -1.01 1.58
CA THR A 78 9.34 -2.16 2.37
C THR A 78 7.97 -1.93 3.02
N GLU A 79 7.44 -0.71 2.99
CA GLU A 79 6.12 -0.38 3.55
C GLU A 79 5.31 0.35 2.50
N PHE A 80 4.07 -0.07 2.31
CA PHE A 80 3.14 0.54 1.37
C PHE A 80 1.75 0.63 1.98
N GLU A 81 0.97 1.56 1.45
CA GLU A 81 -0.45 1.71 1.67
C GLU A 81 -1.15 1.43 0.35
N LEU A 82 -2.20 0.63 0.41
CA LEU A 82 -3.02 0.27 -0.73
C LEU A 82 -4.40 0.88 -0.55
N TRP A 83 -4.80 1.70 -1.52
CA TRP A 83 -6.05 2.43 -1.51
C TRP A 83 -6.87 2.08 -2.73
N LYS A 84 -8.20 1.99 -2.58
CA LYS A 84 -9.11 1.92 -3.72
C LYS A 84 -10.38 2.76 -3.55
N LYS A 85 -11.00 3.08 -4.68
CA LYS A 85 -12.34 3.69 -4.77
C LYS A 85 -13.07 3.22 -6.01
N HIS A 86 -14.39 3.23 -5.98
CA HIS A 86 -15.20 2.89 -7.15
C HIS A 86 -15.49 4.15 -7.96
N GLU A 87 -15.78 3.97 -9.24
CA GLU A 87 -16.23 5.05 -10.10
C GLU A 87 -17.49 5.72 -9.53
N GLY A 88 -17.45 7.05 -9.42
CA GLY A 88 -18.48 7.86 -8.76
C GLY A 88 -18.07 8.33 -7.37
N ASP A 89 -17.12 7.64 -6.72
CA ASP A 89 -16.62 8.05 -5.40
C ASP A 89 -15.57 9.16 -5.55
N SER A 90 -15.71 10.21 -4.72
CA SER A 90 -14.80 11.35 -4.71
C SER A 90 -13.46 11.02 -4.05
N THR A 91 -13.46 10.11 -3.08
CA THR A 91 -12.30 9.79 -2.22
C THR A 91 -11.98 8.31 -2.23
N TYR A 92 -10.70 7.98 -2.02
CA TYR A 92 -10.27 6.64 -1.64
C TYR A 92 -10.81 6.30 -0.25
N ASP A 93 -11.73 5.34 -0.18
CA ASP A 93 -12.50 5.03 1.04
C ASP A 93 -12.14 3.65 1.64
N LYS A 94 -11.35 2.86 0.92
CA LYS A 94 -10.88 1.53 1.32
C LYS A 94 -9.37 1.52 1.28
N GLY A 95 -8.74 1.36 2.43
CA GLY A 95 -7.29 1.55 2.58
C GLY A 95 -6.68 0.64 3.62
N PHE A 96 -5.56 -0.01 3.30
CA PHE A 96 -4.79 -0.78 4.27
C PHE A 96 -3.28 -0.72 4.01
N GLY A 97 -2.50 -0.85 5.06
CA GLY A 97 -1.05 -0.90 5.01
C GLY A 97 -0.54 -2.33 4.88
N ILE A 98 0.61 -2.47 4.23
CA ILE A 98 1.40 -3.69 4.16
C ILE A 98 2.88 -3.43 4.46
N VAL A 99 3.54 -4.45 4.97
CA VAL A 99 4.99 -4.50 5.19
C VAL A 99 5.55 -5.70 4.44
N ILE A 100 6.72 -5.53 3.86
CA ILE A 100 7.49 -6.60 3.21
C ILE A 100 8.66 -6.96 4.11
N GLU A 101 8.73 -8.24 4.46
CA GLU A 101 9.83 -8.84 5.20
C GLU A 101 10.53 -9.92 4.37
N GLY A 102 11.68 -10.41 4.86
CA GLY A 102 12.47 -11.41 4.17
C GLY A 102 13.41 -10.82 3.12
N SER A 103 13.93 -11.66 2.22
CA SER A 103 14.77 -11.19 1.13
C SER A 103 13.92 -10.64 -0.01
N MET A 104 14.45 -9.69 -0.77
CA MET A 104 13.77 -9.21 -1.99
C MET A 104 13.67 -10.30 -3.07
N ASP A 105 14.47 -11.35 -2.99
CA ASP A 105 14.35 -12.54 -3.86
C ASP A 105 13.15 -13.43 -3.48
N ASN A 106 12.73 -13.40 -2.21
CA ASN A 106 11.58 -14.16 -1.70
C ASN A 106 10.81 -13.33 -0.65
N PRO A 107 10.13 -12.26 -1.08
CA PRO A 107 9.49 -11.32 -0.17
C PRO A 107 8.26 -11.95 0.50
N ILE A 108 8.10 -11.67 1.79
CA ILE A 108 6.92 -12.05 2.58
C ILE A 108 6.09 -10.79 2.80
N LEU A 109 4.91 -10.74 2.19
CA LEU A 109 3.96 -9.64 2.41
C LEU A 109 3.16 -9.91 3.67
N LYS A 110 3.15 -8.92 4.58
CA LYS A 110 2.33 -8.92 5.78
C LYS A 110 1.36 -7.75 5.74
N PHE A 111 0.14 -8.03 6.14
CA PHE A 111 -0.80 -7.00 6.54
C PHE A 111 -0.26 -6.20 7.73
N LYS A 112 -0.38 -4.87 7.68
CA LYS A 112 0.02 -3.94 8.75
C LYS A 112 -1.18 -3.49 9.58
N GLU A 113 -2.06 -2.72 8.97
CA GLU A 113 -3.25 -2.13 9.61
C GLU A 113 -4.27 -1.69 8.56
N VAL A 114 -5.53 -1.52 8.94
CA VAL A 114 -6.58 -0.92 8.09
C VAL A 114 -6.68 0.57 8.41
N TYR A 115 -6.68 1.41 7.38
CA TYR A 115 -6.86 2.86 7.50
C TYR A 115 -8.32 3.28 7.28
N SER A 116 -9.02 2.61 6.36
CA SER A 116 -10.44 2.82 6.10
C SER A 116 -11.07 1.58 5.47
N GLY A 117 -12.36 1.33 5.76
CA GLY A 117 -13.05 0.11 5.37
C GLY A 117 -12.57 -1.11 6.14
N SER A 118 -12.40 -2.23 5.45
CA SER A 118 -11.94 -3.52 5.99
C SER A 118 -11.10 -4.29 4.97
N LEU A 119 -10.42 -5.35 5.39
CA LEU A 119 -9.75 -6.25 4.44
C LEU A 119 -10.75 -7.05 3.59
N ASP A 120 -11.97 -7.28 4.09
CA ASP A 120 -13.03 -7.99 3.35
C ASP A 120 -13.58 -7.16 2.18
N ASP A 121 -13.30 -5.86 2.16
CA ASP A 121 -13.57 -5.01 1.01
C ASP A 121 -12.71 -5.38 -0.20
N TRP A 122 -11.65 -6.17 -0.02
CA TRP A 122 -10.67 -6.53 -1.03
C TRP A 122 -10.77 -8.01 -1.43
N ASN A 123 -10.78 -8.28 -2.73
CA ASN A 123 -10.78 -9.63 -3.28
C ASN A 123 -9.34 -10.17 -3.40
N ILE A 124 -8.64 -10.24 -2.26
CA ILE A 124 -7.23 -10.66 -2.18
C ILE A 124 -7.13 -12.03 -1.49
N THR A 125 -6.37 -12.93 -2.09
CA THR A 125 -6.05 -14.24 -1.54
C THR A 125 -4.75 -14.17 -0.74
N TRP A 126 -4.87 -14.25 0.59
CA TRP A 126 -3.71 -14.39 1.47
C TRP A 126 -3.30 -15.86 1.61
N GLY A 127 -2.22 -16.29 0.96
CA GLY A 127 -1.70 -17.65 1.09
C GLY A 127 -0.90 -17.83 2.39
N LYS A 128 -1.19 -18.88 3.19
CA LYS A 128 -0.56 -19.28 4.48
C LYS A 128 -0.31 -18.18 5.54
N GLY A 129 -0.55 -16.91 5.24
CA GLY A 129 -0.52 -15.79 6.16
C GLY A 129 -1.80 -15.80 6.99
N LYS A 130 -1.70 -16.25 8.23
CA LYS A 130 -2.76 -16.04 9.21
C LYS A 130 -2.94 -14.53 9.38
N GLN A 131 -4.14 -14.00 9.14
CA GLN A 131 -4.50 -12.64 9.51
C GLN A 131 -4.24 -12.49 11.02
N THR A 132 -3.16 -11.80 11.38
CA THR A 132 -2.78 -11.59 12.77
C THR A 132 -3.28 -10.22 13.17
N TYR A 133 -4.48 -10.17 13.76
CA TYR A 133 -4.88 -9.02 14.55
C TYR A 133 -4.13 -9.08 15.88
N GLU A 134 -2.90 -8.58 15.95
CA GLU A 134 -2.27 -8.38 17.26
C GLU A 134 -2.96 -7.21 17.96
N LYS A 135 -3.95 -7.53 18.81
CA LYS A 135 -4.46 -6.59 19.82
C LYS A 135 -3.48 -6.59 20.99
N ILE A 136 -2.49 -5.70 20.96
CA ILE A 136 -1.54 -5.52 22.06
C ILE A 136 -2.22 -4.68 23.15
N TYR A 137 -2.35 -5.26 24.34
CA TYR A 137 -2.80 -4.57 25.55
C TYR A 137 -1.58 -4.05 26.33
N PHE A 138 -1.49 -2.73 26.51
CA PHE A 138 -0.52 -2.12 27.41
C PHE A 138 -1.15 -1.94 28.80
N LYS A 139 -0.60 -2.62 29.80
CA LYS A 139 -0.88 -2.28 31.21
C LYS A 139 -0.02 -1.07 31.56
N LEU A 140 -0.64 0.10 31.75
CA LEU A 140 0.03 1.23 32.40
C LEU A 140 0.47 0.78 33.80
N ALA A 141 1.78 0.77 34.04
CA ALA A 141 2.30 0.64 35.40
C ALA A 141 2.05 1.98 36.11
N LEU A 142 1.26 1.93 37.18
CA LEU A 142 1.23 2.98 38.21
C LEU A 142 2.49 2.85 39.08
#